data_AF-A0A966RTY7-F1
#
_entry.id   AF-A0A966RTY7-F1
#
_cell.length_a   1.000
_cell.length_b   1.000
_cell.length_c   1.000
_cell.angle_alpha   90.00
_cell.angle_beta   90.00
_cell.angle_gamma   90.00
#
_symmetry.space_group_name_H-M   'P 1'
#
loop_
_entity.id
_entity.type
_entity.pdbx_description
1 polymer ?
#
loop_
_entity_poly.entity_id
_entity_poly.type
_entity_poly.pdbx_seq_one_letter_code
_entity_poly.pdbx_strand_id
1 'polypeptide(L)' 'MAAMKPRTGDGPMEVTKEARSLVMRIPLEGGGRLVVELNQEEARNLADVLNASISLLKK' A
#
# COMPACT_ATOMS: atom_id res chain seq x y z
N MET A 1 -15.33 -7.31 -29.55
CA MET A 1 -14.99 -7.71 -28.17
C MET A 1 -13.84 -6.82 -27.70
N ALA A 2 -14.09 -5.87 -26.80
CA ALA A 2 -13.02 -5.00 -26.30
C ALA A 2 -12.12 -5.83 -25.37
N ALA A 3 -10.87 -6.05 -25.75
CA ALA A 3 -9.86 -6.56 -24.84
C ALA A 3 -9.59 -5.46 -23.82
N MET A 4 -10.30 -5.49 -22.69
CA MET A 4 -9.92 -4.67 -21.55
C MET A 4 -8.51 -5.09 -21.16
N LYS A 5 -7.54 -4.17 -21.25
CA LYS A 5 -6.20 -4.42 -20.71
C LYS A 5 -6.35 -4.99 -19.30
N PRO A 6 -5.58 -6.03 -18.90
CA PRO A 6 -5.59 -6.49 -17.52
C PRO A 6 -5.40 -5.28 -16.63
N ARG A 7 -6.41 -4.96 -15.81
CA ARG A 7 -6.31 -3.86 -14.87
C ARG A 7 -5.26 -4.30 -13.85
N THR A 8 -4.03 -3.82 -13.99
CA THR A 8 -2.92 -4.06 -13.05
C THR A 8 -3.17 -3.46 -11.66
N GLY A 9 -4.42 -3.05 -11.35
CA GLY A 9 -4.85 -2.41 -10.12
C GLY A 9 -5.82 -3.22 -9.25
N ASP A 10 -6.35 -4.38 -9.68
CA ASP A 10 -7.39 -5.11 -8.92
C ASP A 10 -6.86 -6.01 -7.78
N GLY A 11 -5.57 -5.92 -7.44
CA GLY A 11 -4.97 -6.71 -6.35
C GLY A 11 -5.01 -5.98 -5.00
N PRO A 12 -5.03 -6.71 -3.86
CA PRO A 12 -5.04 -6.11 -2.51
C PRO A 12 -3.84 -5.20 -2.29
N MET A 13 -3.88 -4.36 -1.25
CA MET A 13 -2.68 -3.64 -0.80
C MET A 13 -1.57 -4.64 -0.44
N GLU A 14 -0.34 -4.36 -0.86
CA GLU A 14 0.81 -5.24 -0.65
C GLU A 14 2.02 -4.45 -0.13
N VAL A 15 2.84 -5.09 0.71
CA VAL A 15 4.15 -4.56 1.13
C VAL A 15 5.18 -5.67 0.96
N THR A 16 6.25 -5.41 0.20
CA THR A 16 7.35 -6.36 -0.03
C THR A 16 8.68 -5.78 0.44
N LYS A 17 9.55 -6.60 1.03
CA LYS A 17 10.93 -6.19 1.35
C LYS A 17 11.80 -6.39 0.11
N GLU A 18 12.38 -5.30 -0.41
CA GLU A 18 13.26 -5.31 -1.57
C GLU A 18 14.64 -4.80 -1.13
N ALA A 19 15.60 -5.72 -1.02
CA ALA A 19 16.95 -5.48 -0.48
C ALA A 19 16.95 -4.77 0.89
N ARG A 20 17.08 -3.44 0.91
CA ARG A 20 17.18 -2.60 2.10
C ARG A 20 15.92 -1.77 2.39
N SER A 21 14.98 -1.75 1.47
CA SER A 21 13.77 -0.95 1.54
C SER A 21 12.52 -1.83 1.56
N LEU A 22 11.38 -1.22 1.92
CA LEU A 22 10.05 -1.80 1.79
C LEU A 22 9.33 -1.09 0.65
N VAL A 23 8.75 -1.86 -0.26
CA VAL A 23 7.94 -1.35 -1.36
C VAL A 23 6.48 -1.64 -1.06
N MET A 24 5.70 -0.58 -0.83
CA MET A 24 4.27 -0.64 -0.59
C MET A 24 3.51 -0.31 -1.89
N ARG A 25 2.49 -1.10 -2.21
CA ARG A 25 1.65 -0.96 -3.40
C ARG A 25 0.19 -0.84 -2.99
N ILE A 26 -0.45 0.29 -3.28
CA ILE A 26 -1.84 0.58 -2.93
C ILE A 26 -2.68 0.69 -4.21
N PRO A 27 -3.73 -0.12 -4.40
CA PRO A 27 -4.63 0.01 -5.53
C PRO A 27 -5.43 1.33 -5.44
N LEU A 28 -5.62 2.01 -6.58
CA LEU A 28 -6.38 3.26 -6.66
C LEU A 28 -7.72 3.04 -7.38
N GLU A 29 -8.79 3.70 -6.93
CA GLU A 29 -10.14 3.56 -7.47
C GLU A 29 -10.27 3.96 -8.96
N GLY A 30 -9.36 4.80 -9.47
CA GLY A 30 -9.27 5.20 -10.88
C GLY A 30 -8.41 4.28 -11.76
N GLY A 31 -7.91 3.17 -11.21
CA GLY A 31 -6.96 2.27 -11.86
C GLY A 31 -5.49 2.60 -11.55
N GLY A 32 -4.64 1.58 -11.70
CA GLY A 32 -3.22 1.66 -11.33
C GLY A 32 -2.96 1.38 -9.85
N ARG A 33 -1.70 1.57 -9.44
CA ARG A 33 -1.25 1.40 -8.06
C ARG A 33 -0.35 2.58 -7.69
N LEU A 34 -0.55 3.14 -6.51
CA LEU A 34 0.44 4.00 -5.88
C LEU A 34 1.56 3.10 -5.34
N VAL A 35 2.80 3.35 -5.77
CA VAL A 35 3.98 2.60 -5.30
C VAL A 35 4.83 3.56 -4.48
N VAL A 36 5.13 3.17 -3.24
CA VAL A 36 5.95 3.95 -2.31
C VAL A 36 7.08 3.07 -1.82
N GLU A 37 8.30 3.58 -1.89
CA GLU A 37 9.47 2.97 -1.26
C GLU A 37 9.70 3.63 0.10
N LEU A 38 9.92 2.83 1.13
CA LEU A 38 10.12 3.25 2.50
C LEU A 38 11.37 2.57 3.06
N ASN A 39 12.13 3.26 3.88
CA ASN A 39 13.11 2.60 4.74
C ASN A 39 12.42 1.96 5.97
N GLN A 40 13.19 1.24 6.78
CA GLN A 40 12.65 0.53 7.96
C GLN A 40 12.06 1.46 9.03
N GLU A 41 12.63 2.65 9.22
CA GLU A 41 12.17 3.60 10.22
C GLU A 41 10.85 4.26 9.79
N GLU A 42 10.78 4.70 8.54
CA GLU A 42 9.56 5.26 7.93
C GLU A 42 8.40 4.27 7.96
N ALA A 43 8.66 2.99 7.66
CA ALA A 43 7.65 1.94 7.72
C ALA A 43 7.13 1.69 9.14
N ARG A 44 7.99 1.77 10.16
CA ARG A 44 7.58 1.66 11.58
C ARG A 44 6.72 2.85 11.99
N ASN A 45 7.19 4.06 11.69
CA ASN A 45 6.46 5.30 11.99
C ASN A 45 5.07 5.28 11.33
N LEU A 46 4.97 4.82 10.07
CA LEU A 46 3.70 4.66 9.37
C LEU A 46 2.77 3.65 10.08
N ALA A 47 3.29 2.50 10.50
CA ALA A 47 2.50 1.52 11.24
C ALA A 47 1.97 2.07 12.56
N ASP A 48 2.78 2.84 13.29
CA ASP A 48 2.41 3.44 14.57
C ASP A 48 1.28 4.46 14.41
N VAL A 49 1.37 5.37 13.44
CA VAL A 49 0.30 6.36 13.19
C VAL A 49 -0.99 5.70 12.73
N LEU A 50 -0.92 4.67 11.90
CA LEU A 50 -2.09 3.91 11.46
C LEU A 50 -2.76 3.18 12.63
N ASN A 51 -1.98 2.49 13.46
CA ASN A 51 -2.49 1.81 14.65
C ASN A 51 -3.13 2.79 15.64
N ALA A 52 -2.52 3.96 15.84
CA ALA A 52 -3.09 5.03 16.65
C ALA A 52 -4.46 5.47 16.11
N SER A 53 -4.58 5.73 14.80
CA SER A 53 -5.87 6.09 14.19
C SER A 53 -6.92 4.97 14.30
N ILE A 54 -6.53 3.71 14.06
CA ILE A 54 -7.44 2.55 14.17
C ILE A 54 -7.96 2.39 15.61
N SER A 55 -7.14 2.70 16.62
CA SER A 55 -7.57 2.64 18.02
C SER A 55 -8.72 3.60 18.35
N LEU A 56 -8.85 4.71 17.61
CA LEU A 56 -9.93 5.67 17.78
C LEU A 56 -11.27 5.17 17.24
N LEU A 57 -11.27 4.20 16.31
CA LEU A 57 -12.47 3.61 15.74
C LEU A 57 -13.20 2.65 16.69
N LYS A 58 -12.56 2.26 17.81
CA LYS A 58 -13.08 1.30 18.79
C LYS A 58 -13.74 1.96 20.02
N LYS A 59 -13.99 3.28 19.96
CA LYS A 59 -14.87 3.99 20.90
C LYS A 59 -16.22 4.25 20.26
#